data_AF-A0A2A4HVW8-F1
#
_entry.id   AF-A0A2A4HVW8-F1
#
_cell.length_a   1.000
_cell.length_b   1.000
_cell.length_c   1.000
_cell.angle_alpha   90.00
_cell.angle_beta   90.00
_cell.angle_gamma   90.00
#
_symmetry.space_group_name_H-M   'P 1'
#
loop_
_entity.id
_entity.type
_entity.pdbx_description
1 polymer ?
#
loop_
_entity_poly.entity_id
_entity_poly.type
_entity_poly.pdbx_seq_one_letter_code
_entity_poly.pdbx_strand_id
1 'polypeptide(L)' 'MRSPCVDLCGFDARTGWCRGCGRTRDEVRRWRNLRPGDARRVMSDLPHRLAKLTDRSAKGGTS' A
#
# COMPACT_ATOMS: atom_id res chain seq x y z
N MET A 1 11.85 2.58 -15.73
CA MET A 1 11.27 2.49 -14.38
C MET A 1 9.88 1.87 -14.49
N ARG A 2 9.74 0.56 -14.26
CA ARG A 2 8.48 -0.16 -14.45
C ARG A 2 7.68 -0.09 -13.15
N SER A 3 6.62 0.72 -13.11
CA SER A 3 5.66 0.66 -12.00
C SER A 3 5.05 -0.74 -11.97
N PRO A 4 5.24 -1.54 -10.91
CA PRO A 4 4.60 -2.84 -10.79
C PRO A 4 3.13 -2.65 -10.36
N CYS A 5 2.40 -1.75 -11.03
CA CYS A 5 0.96 -1.63 -10.87
C CYS A 5 0.33 -2.71 -11.76
N VAL A 6 -0.04 -3.83 -11.16
CA VAL A 6 -0.73 -4.96 -11.82
C VAL A 6 -2.24 -4.73 -11.97
N ASP A 7 -2.70 -3.47 -11.99
CA ASP A 7 -4.12 -3.06 -12.06
C ASP A 7 -5.06 -3.59 -10.94
N LEU A 8 -4.58 -4.51 -10.10
CA LEU A 8 -5.25 -5.08 -8.93
C LEU A 8 -4.76 -4.40 -7.63
N CYS A 9 -4.87 -3.07 -7.50
CA CYS A 9 -4.69 -2.46 -6.18
C CYS A 9 -6.03 -2.47 -5.43
N GLY A 10 -6.26 -3.53 -4.65
CA GLY A 10 -7.38 -3.60 -3.71
C GLY A 10 -7.09 -2.76 -2.47
N PHE A 11 -7.57 -1.52 -2.41
CA PHE A 11 -7.46 -0.70 -1.20
C PHE A 11 -8.45 -1.15 -0.12
N ASP A 12 -8.00 -1.22 1.13
CA ASP A 12 -8.86 -1.43 2.29
C ASP A 12 -9.65 -0.15 2.55
N ALA A 13 -10.98 -0.19 2.44
CA ALA A 13 -11.82 1.00 2.59
C ALA A 13 -11.75 1.63 3.99
N ARG A 14 -11.33 0.86 5.03
CA ARG A 14 -11.23 1.36 6.40
C ARG A 14 -9.92 2.10 6.69
N THR A 15 -8.81 1.67 6.10
CA THR A 15 -7.49 2.28 6.32
C THR A 15 -6.93 3.04 5.13
N GLY A 16 -7.52 2.86 3.95
CA GLY A 16 -7.05 3.46 2.71
C GLY A 16 -5.73 2.86 2.20
N TRP A 17 -5.23 1.76 2.78
CA TRP A 17 -4.00 1.08 2.36
C TRP A 17 -4.27 -0.02 1.34
N CYS A 18 -3.41 -0.15 0.32
CA CYS A 18 -3.50 -1.21 -0.68
C CYS A 18 -3.13 -2.55 -0.05
N ARG A 19 -4.01 -3.55 -0.15
CA ARG A 19 -3.82 -4.89 0.43
C ARG A 19 -2.63 -5.65 -0.19
N GLY A 20 -2.22 -5.28 -1.41
CA GLY A 20 -1.06 -5.88 -2.06
C GLY A 20 0.28 -5.21 -1.70
N CYS A 21 0.33 -3.88 -1.63
CA CYS A 21 1.59 -3.15 -1.48
C CYS A 21 1.68 -2.26 -0.25
N GLY A 22 0.62 -2.12 0.55
CA GLY A 22 0.59 -1.30 1.77
C GLY A 22 0.54 0.21 1.55
N ARG A 23 0.53 0.69 0.30
CA ARG A 23 0.47 2.13 -0.03
C ARG A 23 -0.94 2.68 0.01
N THR A 24 -1.09 3.95 0.38
CA THR A 24 -2.35 4.69 0.17
C THR A 24 -2.53 5.12 -1.29
N ARG A 25 -3.78 5.40 -1.65
CA ARG A 25 -4.11 5.95 -2.97
C ARG A 25 -3.40 7.28 -3.25
N ASP A 26 -3.22 8.09 -2.21
CA ASP A 26 -2.52 9.38 -2.31
C ASP A 26 -1.01 9.18 -2.54
N GLU A 27 -0.37 8.24 -1.85
CA GLU A 27 1.03 7.86 -2.09
C GLU A 27 1.25 7.28 -3.48
N VAL A 28 0.33 6.46 -3.99
CA VAL A 28 0.39 5.95 -5.37
C VAL A 28 0.25 7.09 -6.39
N ARG A 29 -0.67 8.03 -6.16
CA ARG A 29 -0.87 9.20 -7.04
C ARG A 29 0.33 10.14 -7.04
N ARG A 30 0.92 10.37 -5.86
CA ARG A 30 2.11 11.22 -5.71
C ARG A 30 3.41 10.48 -5.97
N TRP A 31 3.40 9.17 -6.23
CA TRP A 31 4.60 8.35 -6.42
C TRP A 31 5.56 8.90 -7.46
N ARG A 32 5.03 9.43 -8.57
CA ARG A 32 5.84 10.07 -9.62
C ARG A 32 6.45 11.42 -9.20
N ASN A 33 5.85 12.10 -8.23
CA ASN A 33 6.29 13.40 -7.71
C ASN A 33 6.96 13.30 -6.34
N LEU A 34 7.08 12.10 -5.77
CA LEU A 34 7.68 11.87 -4.47
C LEU A 34 9.19 12.05 -4.56
N ARG A 35 9.77 12.77 -3.59
CA ARG A 35 11.23 12.89 -3.50
C ARG A 35 11.81 11.51 -3.12
N PRO A 36 13.05 11.22 -3.54
CA PRO A 36 13.68 9.93 -3.24
C PRO A 36 13.75 9.62 -1.73
N GLY A 37 13.91 10.63 -0.86
CA GLY A 37 13.86 10.46 0.60
C GLY A 37 12.49 10.03 1.12
N ASP A 38 11.42 10.63 0.61
CA ASP A 38 10.06 10.27 0.99
C ASP A 38 9.67 8.90 0.44
N ALA A 39 10.04 8.60 -0.81
CA ALA A 39 9.85 7.28 -1.40
C ALA A 39 10.50 6.17 -0.55
N ARG A 40 11.69 6.42 0.00
CA ARG A 40 12.40 5.51 0.90
C ARG A 40 11.68 5.34 2.24
N ARG A 41 11.20 6.43 2.84
CA ARG A 41 10.35 6.37 4.06
C ARG A 41 9.13 5.51 3.83
N VAL A 42 8.39 5.78 2.74
CA VAL A 42 7.19 4.98 2.41
C VAL A 42 7.56 3.51 2.26
N MET A 43 8.62 3.18 1.51
CA MET A 43 9.06 1.78 1.34
C MET A 43 9.44 1.09 2.64
N SER A 44 10.05 1.80 3.59
CA SER A 44 10.36 1.26 4.92
C SER A 44 9.12 1.04 5.77
N ASP A 45 8.05 1.81 5.54
CA ASP A 45 6.78 1.73 6.28
C ASP A 45 5.87 0.61 5.73
N LEU A 46 5.98 0.27 4.44
CA LEU A 46 5.19 -0.77 3.78
C LEU A 46 5.14 -2.11 4.51
N PRO A 47 6.27 -2.74 4.91
CA PRO A 47 6.22 -4.03 5.61
C PRO A 47 5.46 -3.93 6.93
N HIS A 48 5.56 -2.81 7.65
CA HIS A 48 4.84 -2.59 8.90
C HIS A 48 3.34 -2.43 8.67
N ARG A 49 2.95 -1.70 7.61
CA ARG A 49 1.53 -1.57 7.21
C ARG A 49 0.94 -2.89 6.73
N LEU A 50 1.70 -3.67 5.96
CA LEU A 50 1.31 -5.00 5.51
C LEU A 50 1.16 -5.96 6.69
N ALA A 51 2.03 -5.90 7.70
CA ALA A 51 1.89 -6.66 8.94
C ALA A 51 0.57 -6.33 9.67
N LYS A 52 0.19 -5.05 9.75
CA LYS A 52 -1.11 -4.64 10.30
C LYS A 52 -2.30 -5.04 9.42
N LEU A 53 -2.12 -5.08 8.11
CA LEU A 53 -3.15 -5.53 7.19
C LEU A 53 -3.33 -7.04 7.23
N THR A 54 -2.28 -7.85 7.35
CA THR A 54 -2.40 -9.32 7.44
C THR A 54 -3.01 -9.76 8.76
N ASP A 55 -2.63 -9.13 9.87
CA ASP A 55 -3.28 -9.32 11.18
C ASP A 55 -4.80 -9.10 11.09
N ARG A 56 -5.20 -8.07 10.35
CA ARG A 56 -6.62 -7.76 10.12
C ARG A 56 -7.28 -8.58 9.01
N SER A 57 -6.54 -8.96 7.96
CA SER A 57 -7.06 -9.67 6.80
C SER A 57 -7.38 -11.13 7.13
N ALA A 58 -6.74 -11.69 8.15
CA ALA A 58 -7.12 -12.98 8.74
C ALA A 58 -8.56 -13.00 9.30
N LYS A 59 -9.18 -11.84 9.55
CA LYS A 59 -10.59 -11.71 9.99
C LYS A 59 -11.56 -11.21 8.91
N GLY A 60 -11.15 -11.09 7.64
CA GLY A 60 -11.92 -10.39 6.61
C GLY A 60 -12.16 -11.16 5.30
N GLY A 61 -11.97 -12.47 5.29
CA GLY A 61 -12.18 -13.31 4.10
C GLY A 61 -13.52 -14.04 4.12
N THR A 62 -14.61 -13.34 3.76
CA THR A 62 -15.83 -13.99 3.24
C THR A 62 -16.62 -12.96 2.43
N SER A 63 -16.60 -13.11 1.11
CA SER A 63 -17.82 -13.27 0.31
C SER A 63 -17.47 -13.87 -1.05
#